data_AF-A5UYM4-F1
#
_entry.id   AF-A5UYM4-F1
#
_cell.length_a   1.000
_cell.length_b   1.000
_cell.length_c   1.000
_cell.angle_alpha   90.00
_cell.angle_beta   90.00
_cell.angle_gamma   90.00
#
_symmetry.space_group_name_H-M   'P 1'
#
loop_
_entity.id
_entity.type
_entity.pdbx_description
1 polymer ?
#
loop_
_entity_poly.entity_id
_entity_poly.type
_entity_poly.pdbx_seq_one_letter_code
_entity_poly.pdbx_strand_id
1 'polypeptide(L)'
;MAHLATPATWIVALSRQRGPLRLYQWLWLLICTLGALAIAAPRILSQPIRYETLATVQIDAVERYHELYTDGQPDDDYRAVEAQALELLKARRPDLGGPTYAVRFAPHSDGRIDIIATGRTPLEAQMLADEAAEMLARTVRAAGGREILRNLMGWELTEALQGRQPETTFQHLLREIIRTQAFPLNRAVEPVSAYITVDQLPREELSDLARALEVREEQLRRIDIPALEMNRTAATGAALQRIDADLVRLTAGKQAIRDALAYLYRNLSAAFAPDAPSDAYRAIRAPLPERAVDRRIPLLLSVATLVGLVFGAAGVAVDRSAGVMRKILELWAYRELIRNLVIRDLQVRYKGSALGYLWTQLAPLLLMLVFWFVFSAFFQADIAMFPVFLLVGLLPWNFASEAVSGGTRSVIDNAALVKKVFFPREVLPLVSVLSSLVNFVLSLPMLLLVMAAVQAMYAPLRATGNWTNFSWTFVYLPVLIGIQTLFLAGVALFLSALAVRYRDTVHLIGIFIQFWFFLTPVIYALDRVAGPLVQLVRWLNPMASLVEFYREILYGNAVAFGQIPTPNLPALDSVLRVLLTALATLAIGYWYFQRRSGEFGERL
;
A
#
# COMPACT_ATOMS: atom_id res chain seq x y z
N MET A 1 8.09 -22.12 20.06
CA MET A 1 8.02 -21.11 21.15
C MET A 1 9.16 -20.12 20.94
N ALA A 2 8.89 -19.00 20.26
CA ALA A 2 9.90 -17.99 20.01
C ALA A 2 9.96 -17.04 21.22
N HIS A 3 11.08 -17.03 21.93
CA HIS A 3 11.37 -16.04 22.96
C HIS A 3 11.50 -14.67 22.30
N LEU A 4 10.42 -13.88 22.34
CA LEU A 4 10.48 -12.44 22.15
C LEU A 4 11.34 -11.86 23.27
N ALA A 5 12.59 -11.55 22.95
CA ALA A 5 13.49 -10.82 23.82
C ALA A 5 12.93 -9.41 24.03
N THR A 6 12.13 -9.22 25.09
CA THR A 6 11.83 -7.89 25.60
C THR A 6 13.10 -7.32 26.21
N PRO A 7 13.46 -6.04 25.98
CA PRO A 7 14.68 -5.48 26.55
C PRO A 7 14.51 -5.44 28.07
N ALA A 8 15.38 -6.15 28.80
CA ALA A 8 15.35 -6.31 30.26
C ALA A 8 15.30 -4.97 31.04
N THR A 9 15.64 -3.86 30.39
CA THR A 9 15.55 -2.49 30.92
C THR A 9 14.12 -2.04 31.22
N TRP A 10 13.11 -2.53 30.50
CA TRP A 10 11.71 -2.11 30.69
C TRP A 10 11.06 -2.73 31.94
N ILE A 11 11.38 -4.00 32.23
CA ILE A 11 10.88 -4.71 33.42
C ILE A 11 11.47 -4.08 34.70
N VAL A 12 12.73 -3.64 34.64
CA VAL A 12 13.40 -2.94 35.76
C VAL A 12 12.85 -1.52 35.98
N ALA A 13 12.39 -0.84 34.93
CA ALA A 13 11.74 0.48 35.04
C ALA A 13 10.36 0.39 35.71
N LEU A 14 9.59 -0.67 35.43
CA LEU A 14 8.29 -0.93 36.07
C LEU A 14 8.42 -1.26 37.57
N SER A 15 9.52 -1.88 38.00
CA SER A 15 9.71 -2.33 39.39
C SER A 15 10.35 -1.31 40.32
N ARG A 16 10.94 -0.21 39.80
CA ARG A 16 11.65 0.79 40.62
C ARG A 16 10.78 1.84 41.32
N GLN A 17 9.54 2.07 40.90
CA GLN A 17 8.63 3.02 41.57
C GLN A 17 7.42 2.29 42.17
N ARG A 18 7.54 1.92 43.45
CA ARG A 18 6.53 1.20 44.23
C ARG A 18 5.39 2.14 44.65
N GLY A 19 4.28 2.09 43.93
CA GLY A 19 3.00 2.68 44.33
C GLY A 19 1.84 2.12 43.49
N PRO A 20 0.61 2.05 44.03
CA PRO A 20 -0.57 1.65 43.27
C PRO A 20 -0.75 2.56 42.05
N LEU A 21 -1.33 2.02 40.98
CA LEU A 21 -1.69 2.81 39.79
C LEU A 21 -2.67 3.92 40.21
N ARG A 22 -2.40 5.14 39.77
CA ARG A 22 -3.31 6.27 40.01
C ARG A 22 -4.57 6.11 39.14
N LEU A 23 -5.69 6.72 39.55
CA LEU A 23 -6.97 6.60 38.83
C LEU A 23 -6.86 6.93 37.33
N TYR A 24 -6.10 7.97 36.96
CA TYR A 24 -5.89 8.32 35.55
C TYR A 24 -5.07 7.29 34.77
N GLN A 25 -4.17 6.54 35.44
CA GLN A 25 -3.39 5.47 34.81
C GLN A 25 -4.28 4.26 34.51
N TRP A 26 -5.24 3.97 35.40
CA TRP A 26 -6.28 2.96 35.15
C TRP A 26 -7.21 3.36 34.00
N LEU A 27 -7.68 4.61 33.99
CA LEU A 27 -8.51 5.12 32.89
C LEU A 27 -7.76 5.08 31.55
N TRP A 28 -6.47 5.42 31.54
CA TRP A 28 -5.64 5.32 30.33
C TRP A 28 -5.55 3.88 29.80
N LEU A 29 -5.28 2.90 30.67
CA LEU A 29 -5.25 1.49 30.28
C LEU A 29 -6.58 1.04 29.68
N LEU A 30 -7.70 1.43 30.29
CA LEU A 30 -9.04 1.10 29.82
C LEU A 30 -9.34 1.76 28.46
N ILE A 31 -8.93 3.02 28.26
CA ILE A 31 -9.10 3.71 26.97
C ILE A 31 -8.27 3.02 25.88
N CYS A 32 -7.02 2.64 26.16
CA CYS A 32 -6.18 1.96 25.17
C CYS A 32 -6.73 0.58 24.79
N THR A 33 -7.24 -0.19 25.75
CA THR A 33 -7.82 -1.52 25.46
C THR A 33 -9.14 -1.41 24.69
N LEU A 34 -10.05 -0.53 25.12
CA LEU A 34 -11.30 -0.28 24.41
C LEU A 34 -11.05 0.29 23.01
N GLY A 35 -10.07 1.19 22.86
CA GLY A 35 -9.70 1.76 21.56
C GLY A 35 -9.16 0.70 20.60
N ALA A 36 -8.28 -0.19 21.07
CA ALA A 36 -7.76 -1.29 20.26
C ALA A 36 -8.89 -2.24 19.81
N LEU A 37 -9.83 -2.55 20.72
CA LEU A 37 -11.03 -3.34 20.40
C LEU A 37 -11.93 -2.64 19.40
N ALA A 38 -12.21 -1.34 19.56
CA ALA A 38 -13.08 -0.58 18.67
C ALA A 38 -12.58 -0.57 17.22
N ILE A 39 -11.25 -0.55 17.03
CA ILE A 39 -10.62 -0.58 15.70
C ILE A 39 -10.58 -2.01 15.13
N ALA A 40 -10.22 -3.00 15.95
CA ALA A 40 -9.99 -4.37 15.47
C ALA A 40 -11.28 -5.19 15.35
N ALA A 41 -12.22 -5.05 16.28
CA ALA A 41 -13.41 -5.89 16.37
C ALA A 41 -14.29 -5.85 15.11
N PRO A 42 -14.58 -4.69 14.48
CA PRO A 42 -15.39 -4.65 13.26
C PRO A 42 -14.77 -5.49 12.13
N ARG A 43 -13.45 -5.45 11.97
CA ARG A 43 -12.71 -6.21 10.94
C ARG A 43 -12.61 -7.70 11.26
N ILE A 44 -12.49 -8.06 12.54
CA ILE A 44 -12.43 -9.46 12.98
C ILE A 44 -13.81 -10.12 12.85
N LEU A 45 -14.86 -9.42 13.25
CA LEU A 45 -16.23 -9.92 13.24
C LEU A 45 -16.83 -9.98 11.83
N SER A 46 -16.39 -9.10 10.91
CA SER A 46 -16.83 -9.10 9.52
C SER A 46 -16.13 -10.12 8.63
N GLN A 47 -15.24 -10.96 9.18
CA GLN A 47 -14.56 -11.99 8.40
C GLN A 47 -15.57 -12.97 7.78
N PRO A 48 -15.49 -13.18 6.44
CA PRO A 48 -16.42 -14.05 5.73
C PRO A 48 -16.27 -15.50 6.20
N ILE A 49 -17.40 -16.22 6.19
CA ILE A 49 -17.42 -17.66 6.44
C ILE A 49 -16.81 -18.35 5.22
N ARG A 50 -15.90 -19.30 5.48
CA ARG A 50 -15.19 -20.06 4.44
C ARG A 50 -15.25 -21.53 4.76
N TYR A 51 -15.42 -22.34 3.72
CA TYR A 51 -15.38 -23.79 3.80
C TYR A 51 -14.17 -24.27 3.00
N GLU A 52 -13.40 -25.17 3.57
CA GLU A 52 -12.27 -25.80 2.89
C GLU A 52 -12.54 -27.30 2.78
N THR A 53 -12.24 -27.85 1.61
CA THR A 53 -12.27 -29.29 1.38
C THR A 53 -11.07 -29.70 0.54
N LEU A 54 -10.77 -30.99 0.56
CA LEU A 54 -9.60 -31.58 -0.06
C LEU A 54 -10.03 -32.65 -1.06
N ALA A 55 -9.59 -32.51 -2.30
CA ALA A 55 -9.58 -33.58 -3.29
C ALA A 55 -8.14 -34.05 -3.51
N THR A 56 -7.97 -35.30 -3.93
CA THR A 56 -6.63 -35.86 -4.18
C THR A 56 -6.53 -36.35 -5.61
N VAL A 57 -5.44 -35.99 -6.27
CA VAL A 57 -5.01 -36.52 -7.57
C VAL A 57 -3.77 -37.38 -7.34
N GLN A 58 -3.75 -38.58 -7.91
CA GLN A 58 -2.57 -39.44 -7.90
C GLN A 58 -1.95 -39.45 -9.29
N ILE A 59 -0.64 -39.26 -9.35
CA ILE A 59 0.15 -39.38 -10.57
C ILE A 59 1.28 -40.40 -10.34
N ASP A 60 1.62 -41.17 -11.36
CA ASP A 60 2.82 -41.99 -11.36
C ASP A 60 4.05 -41.11 -11.61
N ALA A 61 4.59 -40.54 -10.54
CA ALA A 61 5.76 -39.67 -10.57
C ALA A 61 7.08 -40.45 -10.70
N VAL A 62 7.08 -41.78 -10.68
CA VAL A 62 8.31 -42.60 -10.66
C VAL A 62 8.62 -43.16 -12.05
N GLU A 63 7.64 -43.78 -12.71
CA GLU A 63 7.88 -44.42 -14.00
C GLU A 63 7.51 -43.48 -15.17
N ARG A 64 6.38 -42.76 -15.05
CA ARG A 64 5.78 -42.07 -16.21
C ARG A 64 5.94 -40.56 -16.22
N TYR A 65 5.73 -39.89 -15.09
CA TYR A 65 5.83 -38.43 -14.95
C TYR A 65 7.07 -37.98 -14.17
N HIS A 66 8.15 -38.79 -14.22
CA HIS A 66 9.40 -38.50 -13.53
C HIS A 66 9.98 -37.13 -13.93
N GLU A 67 9.75 -36.65 -15.15
CA GLU A 67 10.21 -35.33 -15.59
C GLU A 67 9.54 -34.14 -14.89
N LEU A 68 8.39 -34.37 -14.23
CA LEU A 68 7.72 -33.35 -13.43
C LEU A 68 8.32 -33.24 -12.01
N TYR A 69 9.18 -34.19 -11.62
CA TYR A 69 9.76 -34.27 -10.27
C TYR A 69 11.27 -34.47 -10.33
N THR A 70 12.01 -33.56 -9.71
CA THR A 70 13.47 -33.70 -9.53
C THR A 70 13.75 -33.99 -8.05
N ASP A 71 14.45 -35.10 -7.77
CA ASP A 71 14.75 -35.58 -6.40
C ASP A 71 13.51 -35.71 -5.49
N GLY A 72 12.36 -36.11 -6.05
CA GLY A 72 11.10 -36.24 -5.31
C GLY A 72 10.45 -34.91 -4.91
N GLN A 73 10.86 -33.79 -5.51
CA GLN A 73 10.23 -32.49 -5.39
C GLN A 73 9.68 -32.02 -6.75
N PRO A 74 8.57 -31.27 -6.78
CA PRO A 74 8.02 -30.73 -8.04
C PRO A 74 9.00 -29.76 -8.70
N ASP A 75 9.31 -29.98 -9.97
CA ASP A 75 10.22 -29.14 -10.76
C ASP A 75 9.48 -27.96 -11.43
N ASP A 76 10.22 -27.09 -12.14
CA ASP A 76 9.69 -25.96 -12.89
C ASP A 76 8.65 -26.40 -13.94
N ASP A 77 8.81 -27.58 -14.53
CA ASP A 77 7.83 -28.15 -15.47
C ASP A 77 6.51 -28.52 -14.79
N TYR A 78 6.54 -29.02 -13.56
CA TYR A 78 5.33 -29.20 -12.76
C TYR A 78 4.67 -27.85 -12.45
N ARG A 79 5.46 -26.82 -12.13
CA ARG A 79 4.92 -25.47 -11.88
C ARG A 79 4.26 -24.88 -13.11
N ALA A 80 4.79 -25.13 -14.30
CA ALA A 80 4.14 -24.74 -15.56
C ALA A 80 2.79 -25.43 -15.76
N VAL A 81 2.71 -26.73 -15.46
CA VAL A 81 1.46 -27.51 -15.49
C VAL A 81 0.44 -26.98 -14.48
N GLU A 82 0.89 -26.70 -13.25
CA GLU A 82 0.07 -26.11 -12.18
C GLU A 82 -0.50 -24.75 -12.60
N ALA A 83 0.34 -23.88 -13.15
CA ALA A 83 -0.06 -22.56 -13.63
C ALA A 83 -1.08 -22.66 -14.77
N GLN A 84 -0.86 -23.57 -15.73
CA GLN A 84 -1.78 -23.78 -16.83
C GLN A 84 -3.14 -24.31 -16.35
N ALA A 85 -3.15 -25.26 -15.41
CA ALA A 85 -4.39 -25.77 -14.82
C ALA A 85 -5.17 -24.66 -14.10
N LEU A 86 -4.48 -23.77 -13.38
CA LEU A 86 -5.09 -22.63 -12.69
C LEU A 86 -5.66 -21.60 -13.68
N GLU A 87 -4.96 -21.30 -14.78
CA GLU A 87 -5.46 -20.38 -15.81
C GLU A 87 -6.71 -20.92 -16.50
N LEU A 88 -6.73 -22.22 -16.84
CA LEU A 88 -7.93 -22.86 -17.40
C LEU A 88 -9.10 -22.84 -16.42
N LEU A 89 -8.82 -23.00 -15.11
CA LEU A 89 -9.84 -22.92 -14.08
C LEU A 89 -10.40 -21.49 -13.92
N LYS A 90 -9.53 -20.47 -13.95
CA LYS A 90 -9.94 -19.04 -13.94
C LYS A 90 -10.77 -18.67 -15.16
N ALA A 91 -10.45 -19.21 -16.34
CA ALA A 91 -11.24 -18.99 -17.54
C ALA A 91 -12.69 -19.49 -17.40
N ARG A 92 -12.91 -20.55 -16.62
CA ARG A 92 -14.25 -21.07 -16.29
C ARG A 92 -14.88 -20.36 -15.09
N ARG A 93 -14.07 -19.86 -14.17
CA ARG A 93 -14.47 -19.22 -12.91
C ARG A 93 -13.70 -17.89 -12.70
N PRO A 94 -14.19 -16.77 -13.25
CA PRO A 94 -13.47 -15.48 -13.21
C PRO A 94 -13.20 -14.95 -11.79
N ASP A 95 -14.05 -15.34 -10.82
CA ASP A 95 -13.97 -14.87 -9.42
C ASP A 95 -12.86 -15.57 -8.60
N LEU A 96 -12.11 -16.50 -9.22
CA LEU A 96 -11.07 -17.31 -8.56
C LEU A 96 -9.81 -16.49 -8.25
N GLY A 97 -9.35 -16.55 -7.00
CA GLY A 97 -8.13 -15.89 -6.52
C GLY A 97 -8.34 -14.97 -5.31
N GLY A 98 -9.56 -14.90 -4.78
CA GLY A 98 -9.88 -14.16 -3.57
C GLY A 98 -9.70 -14.99 -2.29
N PRO A 99 -9.67 -14.34 -1.10
CA PRO A 99 -9.49 -15.04 0.17
C PRO A 99 -10.64 -15.98 0.53
N THR A 100 -11.80 -15.85 -0.11
CA THR A 100 -13.02 -16.66 0.10
C THR A 100 -13.30 -17.66 -1.01
N TYR A 101 -12.57 -17.57 -2.12
CA TYR A 101 -12.78 -18.39 -3.31
C TYR A 101 -11.43 -18.62 -4.00
N ALA A 102 -10.79 -19.74 -3.65
CA ALA A 102 -9.42 -20.04 -4.03
C ALA A 102 -9.17 -21.54 -4.15
N VAL A 103 -8.14 -21.90 -4.91
CA VAL A 103 -7.64 -23.27 -5.03
C VAL A 103 -6.13 -23.25 -4.82
N ARG A 104 -5.62 -24.25 -4.11
CA ARG A 104 -4.18 -24.46 -3.89
C ARG A 104 -3.83 -25.92 -4.13
N PHE A 105 -2.76 -26.14 -4.88
CA PHE A 105 -2.18 -27.46 -5.12
C PHE A 105 -1.02 -27.70 -4.15
N ALA A 106 -1.00 -28.87 -3.52
CA ALA A 106 0.03 -29.29 -2.58
C ALA A 106 0.59 -30.66 -3.02
N PRO A 107 1.60 -30.68 -3.92
CA PRO A 107 2.25 -31.91 -4.36
C PRO A 107 3.08 -32.54 -3.23
N HIS A 108 3.13 -33.87 -3.22
CA HIS A 108 3.95 -34.70 -2.35
C HIS A 108 4.98 -35.48 -3.17
N SER A 109 6.01 -36.01 -2.51
CA SER A 109 7.10 -36.74 -3.15
C SER A 109 6.71 -38.12 -3.72
N ASP A 110 5.54 -38.64 -3.33
CA ASP A 110 4.98 -39.93 -3.77
C ASP A 110 4.03 -39.79 -4.98
N GLY A 111 3.99 -38.62 -5.62
CA GLY A 111 3.08 -38.32 -6.72
C GLY A 111 1.64 -38.04 -6.27
N ARG A 112 1.37 -37.94 -4.96
CA ARG A 112 0.06 -37.51 -4.46
C ARG A 112 -0.04 -35.99 -4.46
N ILE A 113 -1.11 -35.44 -5.02
CA ILE A 113 -1.36 -34.00 -5.05
C ILE A 113 -2.66 -33.69 -4.32
N ASP A 114 -2.53 -32.97 -3.21
CA ASP A 114 -3.66 -32.51 -2.42
C ASP A 114 -4.17 -31.16 -2.96
N ILE A 115 -5.47 -31.09 -3.22
CA ILE A 115 -6.12 -29.97 -3.87
C ILE A 115 -7.07 -29.37 -2.86
N ILE A 116 -6.66 -28.23 -2.33
CA ILE A 116 -7.37 -27.53 -1.27
C ILE A 116 -8.18 -26.42 -1.94
N ALA A 117 -9.50 -26.55 -1.92
CA ALA A 117 -10.41 -25.53 -2.44
C ALA A 117 -11.14 -24.84 -1.29
N THR A 118 -11.21 -23.52 -1.38
CA THR A 118 -11.95 -22.67 -0.45
C THR A 118 -13.18 -22.11 -1.16
N GLY A 119 -14.35 -22.26 -0.55
CA GLY A 119 -15.63 -21.73 -1.06
C GLY A 119 -16.44 -21.01 0.02
N ARG A 120 -17.48 -20.28 -0.40
CA ARG A 120 -18.39 -19.57 0.51
C ARG A 120 -19.45 -20.51 1.09
N THR A 121 -19.74 -21.60 0.37
CA THR A 121 -20.63 -22.67 0.82
C THR A 121 -19.95 -24.04 0.76
N PRO A 122 -20.42 -25.06 1.50
CA PRO A 122 -19.86 -26.41 1.45
C PRO A 122 -19.89 -27.02 0.04
N LEU A 123 -21.01 -26.86 -0.66
CA LEU A 123 -21.19 -27.39 -2.01
C LEU A 123 -20.25 -26.72 -3.00
N GLU A 124 -20.10 -25.40 -2.90
CA GLU A 124 -19.20 -24.63 -3.76
C GLU A 124 -17.73 -25.02 -3.55
N ALA A 125 -17.30 -25.23 -2.30
CA ALA A 125 -15.95 -25.72 -2.01
C ALA A 125 -15.71 -27.12 -2.59
N GLN A 126 -16.69 -28.02 -2.47
CA GLN A 126 -16.63 -29.38 -3.03
C GLN A 126 -16.56 -29.36 -4.55
N MET A 127 -17.48 -28.64 -5.22
CA MET A 127 -17.48 -28.51 -6.68
C MET A 127 -16.17 -27.91 -7.19
N LEU A 128 -15.63 -26.90 -6.49
CA LEU A 128 -14.39 -26.25 -6.88
C LEU A 128 -13.18 -27.17 -6.74
N ALA A 129 -13.07 -27.93 -5.63
CA ALA A 129 -12.06 -28.98 -5.49
C ALA A 129 -12.22 -30.06 -6.55
N ASP A 130 -13.48 -30.36 -6.90
CA ASP A 130 -13.79 -31.38 -7.90
C ASP A 130 -13.37 -30.99 -9.31
N GLU A 131 -13.72 -29.77 -9.73
CA GLU A 131 -13.31 -29.19 -11.01
C GLU A 131 -11.79 -29.00 -11.08
N ALA A 132 -11.15 -28.54 -10.00
CA ALA A 132 -9.70 -28.33 -9.95
C ALA A 132 -8.91 -29.63 -10.08
N ALA A 133 -9.34 -30.70 -9.41
CA ALA A 133 -8.72 -32.02 -9.52
C ALA A 133 -8.78 -32.59 -10.93
N GLU A 134 -9.94 -32.45 -11.56
CA GLU A 134 -10.13 -32.90 -12.92
C GLU A 134 -9.27 -32.08 -13.91
N MET A 135 -9.21 -30.76 -13.72
CA MET A 135 -8.40 -29.88 -14.56
C MET A 135 -6.91 -30.20 -14.44
N LEU A 136 -6.42 -30.43 -13.21
CA LEU A 136 -5.02 -30.78 -12.97
C LEU A 136 -4.66 -32.11 -13.64
N ALA A 137 -5.44 -33.17 -13.41
CA ALA A 137 -5.21 -34.48 -14.03
C ALA A 137 -5.19 -34.36 -15.57
N ARG A 138 -6.13 -33.62 -16.15
CA ARG A 138 -6.16 -33.36 -17.60
C ARG A 138 -4.93 -32.61 -18.12
N THR A 139 -4.34 -31.72 -17.31
CA THR A 139 -3.19 -30.91 -17.71
C THR A 139 -1.89 -31.69 -17.56
N VAL A 140 -1.77 -32.51 -16.51
CA VAL A 140 -0.65 -33.46 -16.33
C VAL A 140 -0.61 -34.46 -17.50
N ARG A 141 -1.75 -35.05 -17.86
CA ARG A 141 -1.84 -35.96 -19.03
C ARG A 141 -1.46 -35.26 -20.34
N ALA A 142 -1.90 -34.00 -20.51
CA ALA A 142 -1.49 -33.19 -21.66
C ALA A 142 0.03 -32.94 -21.67
N ALA A 143 0.67 -32.75 -20.51
CA ALA A 143 2.11 -32.58 -20.42
C ALA A 143 2.87 -33.87 -20.77
N GLY A 144 2.42 -35.03 -20.28
CA GLY A 144 2.97 -36.32 -20.68
C GLY A 144 2.88 -36.55 -22.20
N GLY A 145 1.74 -36.21 -22.80
CA GLY A 145 1.56 -36.25 -24.26
C GLY A 145 2.50 -35.34 -25.05
N ARG A 146 2.92 -34.21 -24.47
CA ARG A 146 3.89 -33.29 -25.09
C ARG A 146 5.28 -33.90 -25.13
N GLU A 147 5.68 -34.61 -24.09
CA GLU A 147 6.95 -35.33 -24.05
C GLU A 147 6.98 -36.48 -25.06
N ILE A 148 5.89 -37.25 -25.15
CA ILE A 148 5.74 -38.28 -26.19
C ILE A 148 5.87 -37.64 -27.58
N LEU A 149 5.18 -36.52 -27.83
CA LEU A 149 5.28 -35.81 -29.10
C LEU A 149 6.70 -35.28 -29.36
N ARG A 150 7.40 -34.77 -28.35
CA ARG A 150 8.78 -34.30 -28.45
C ARG A 150 9.71 -35.42 -28.90
N ASN A 151 9.58 -36.60 -28.29
CA ASN A 151 10.37 -37.78 -28.63
C ASN A 151 10.12 -38.24 -30.07
N LEU A 152 8.84 -38.29 -30.49
CA LEU A 152 8.47 -38.61 -31.88
C LEU A 152 9.02 -37.58 -32.88
N MET A 153 8.93 -36.28 -32.55
CA MET A 153 9.47 -35.21 -33.40
C MET A 153 11.00 -35.24 -33.48
N GLY A 154 11.69 -35.64 -32.41
CA GLY A 154 13.16 -35.76 -32.40
C GLY A 154 13.68 -36.87 -33.27
N TRP A 155 12.97 -37.99 -33.29
CA TRP A 155 13.23 -39.01 -34.27
C TRP A 155 13.00 -38.51 -35.71
N GLU A 156 11.84 -37.93 -36.00
CA GLU A 156 11.51 -37.46 -37.36
C GLU A 156 12.46 -36.36 -37.86
N LEU A 157 12.91 -35.47 -36.99
CA LEU A 157 13.91 -34.46 -37.33
C LEU A 157 15.24 -35.12 -37.72
N THR A 158 15.65 -36.16 -36.99
CA THR A 158 16.88 -36.91 -37.27
C THR A 158 16.80 -37.60 -38.64
N GLU A 159 15.67 -38.25 -38.95
CA GLU A 159 15.45 -38.89 -40.24
C GLU A 159 15.41 -37.89 -41.40
N ALA A 160 14.79 -36.73 -41.19
CA ALA A 160 14.74 -35.65 -42.17
C ALA A 160 16.14 -35.07 -42.46
N LEU A 161 16.98 -34.90 -41.43
CA LEU A 161 18.37 -34.46 -41.58
C LEU A 161 19.23 -35.48 -42.34
N GLN A 162 18.89 -36.77 -42.26
CA GLN A 162 19.51 -37.84 -43.05
C GLN A 162 18.95 -37.96 -44.47
N GLY A 163 18.01 -37.10 -44.87
CA GLY A 163 17.44 -37.07 -46.22
C GLY A 163 16.38 -38.15 -46.48
N ARG A 164 15.88 -38.84 -45.45
CA ARG A 164 14.86 -39.89 -45.60
C ARG A 164 13.46 -39.27 -45.72
N GLN A 165 12.63 -39.85 -46.57
CA GLN A 165 11.23 -39.44 -46.76
C GLN A 165 10.34 -40.07 -45.67
N PRO A 166 9.19 -39.46 -45.30
CA PRO A 166 8.30 -40.04 -44.31
C PRO A 166 7.64 -41.31 -44.88
N GLU A 167 7.67 -42.41 -44.13
CA GLU A 167 7.11 -43.70 -44.53
C GLU A 167 5.61 -43.80 -44.20
N THR A 168 5.16 -43.15 -43.12
CA THR A 168 3.75 -43.18 -42.68
C THR A 168 3.05 -41.83 -42.81
N THR A 169 1.72 -41.87 -42.90
CA THR A 169 0.89 -40.65 -42.90
C THR A 169 1.12 -39.81 -41.64
N PHE A 170 1.32 -40.45 -40.48
CA PHE A 170 1.57 -39.74 -39.24
C PHE A 170 2.94 -39.06 -39.23
N GLN A 171 3.98 -39.68 -39.78
CA GLN A 171 5.30 -39.06 -39.95
C GLN A 171 5.26 -37.83 -40.85
N HIS A 172 4.49 -37.89 -41.95
CA HIS A 172 4.27 -36.73 -42.80
C HIS A 172 3.61 -35.58 -42.00
N LEU A 173 2.61 -35.90 -41.16
CA LEU A 173 1.95 -34.91 -40.32
C LEU A 173 2.89 -34.33 -39.24
N LEU A 174 3.73 -35.16 -38.61
CA LEU A 174 4.75 -34.70 -37.66
C LEU A 174 5.74 -33.72 -38.32
N ARG A 175 6.19 -34.01 -39.55
CA ARG A 175 7.08 -33.10 -40.30
C ARG A 175 6.43 -31.77 -40.62
N GLU A 176 5.14 -31.78 -40.97
CA GLU A 176 4.39 -30.54 -41.16
C GLU A 176 4.21 -29.76 -39.84
N ILE A 177 3.99 -30.43 -38.70
CA ILE A 177 3.96 -29.80 -37.37
C ILE A 177 5.30 -29.16 -37.01
N ILE A 178 6.42 -29.87 -37.26
CA ILE A 178 7.79 -29.36 -37.05
C ILE A 178 8.04 -28.13 -37.95
N ARG A 179 7.74 -28.25 -39.25
CA ARG A 179 7.97 -27.19 -40.25
C ARG A 179 7.19 -25.92 -39.94
N THR A 180 5.95 -26.09 -39.49
CA THR A 180 5.07 -24.99 -39.12
C THR A 180 5.36 -24.44 -37.72
N GLN A 181 6.22 -25.10 -36.93
CA GLN A 181 6.47 -24.77 -35.53
C GLN A 181 5.17 -24.61 -34.73
N ALA A 182 4.11 -25.31 -35.14
CA ALA A 182 2.78 -25.10 -34.58
C ALA A 182 2.63 -25.68 -33.18
N PHE A 183 3.57 -26.50 -32.75
CA PHE A 183 3.67 -27.05 -31.40
C PHE A 183 4.97 -26.56 -30.73
N PRO A 184 4.93 -25.46 -29.95
CA PRO A 184 6.11 -25.02 -29.21
C PRO A 184 6.43 -26.04 -28.12
N LEU A 185 7.69 -26.45 -28.05
CA LEU A 185 8.19 -27.35 -27.01
C LEU A 185 9.01 -26.55 -26.00
N ASN A 186 8.84 -26.85 -24.71
CA ASN A 186 9.58 -26.20 -23.63
C ASN A 186 11.07 -26.60 -23.64
N ARG A 187 11.37 -27.81 -24.10
CA ARG A 187 12.71 -28.36 -24.24
C ARG A 187 13.04 -28.55 -25.71
N ALA A 188 14.32 -28.41 -26.04
CA ALA A 188 14.78 -28.69 -27.40
C ALA A 188 14.48 -30.14 -27.78
N VAL A 189 14.22 -30.33 -29.06
CA VAL A 189 14.08 -31.65 -29.64
C VAL A 189 15.47 -32.30 -29.65
N GLU A 190 15.67 -33.34 -28.84
CA GLU A 190 16.94 -34.06 -28.76
C GLU A 190 16.91 -35.28 -29.71
N PRO A 191 18.01 -35.60 -30.40
CA PRO A 191 18.08 -36.80 -31.23
C PRO A 191 18.12 -38.04 -30.32
N VAL A 192 17.03 -38.82 -30.33
CA VAL A 192 16.86 -40.01 -29.50
C VAL A 192 17.48 -41.24 -30.18
N SER A 193 18.04 -42.17 -29.40
CA SER A 193 18.70 -43.39 -29.88
C SER A 193 17.75 -44.55 -30.21
N ALA A 194 16.47 -44.49 -29.84
CA ALA A 194 15.49 -45.55 -30.04
C ALA A 194 14.35 -45.10 -30.97
N TYR A 195 14.12 -45.85 -32.04
CA TYR A 195 13.01 -45.64 -32.96
C TYR A 195 11.72 -46.16 -32.35
N ILE A 196 10.73 -45.29 -32.15
CA ILE A 196 9.37 -45.66 -31.74
C ILE A 196 8.41 -45.06 -32.75
N THR A 197 7.59 -45.90 -33.38
CA THR A 197 6.48 -45.43 -34.22
C THR A 197 5.24 -45.19 -33.37
N VAL A 198 4.36 -44.29 -33.82
CA VAL A 198 3.09 -44.00 -33.12
C VAL A 198 2.27 -45.28 -32.89
N ASP A 199 2.31 -46.24 -33.80
CA ASP A 199 1.57 -47.51 -33.72
C ASP A 199 2.10 -48.46 -32.63
N GLN A 200 3.33 -48.24 -32.15
CA GLN A 200 3.96 -49.04 -31.09
C GLN A 200 3.70 -48.48 -29.69
N LEU A 201 3.12 -47.29 -29.59
CA LEU A 201 2.83 -46.66 -28.31
C LEU A 201 1.69 -47.41 -27.58
N PRO A 202 1.78 -47.60 -26.26
CA PRO A 202 0.69 -48.16 -25.48
C PRO A 202 -0.55 -47.25 -25.55
N ARG A 203 -1.73 -47.84 -25.33
CA ARG A 203 -3.02 -47.14 -25.47
C ARG A 203 -3.12 -45.87 -24.63
N GLU A 204 -2.50 -45.86 -23.46
CA GLU A 204 -2.52 -44.69 -22.60
C GLU A 204 -1.64 -43.55 -23.12
N GLU A 205 -0.46 -43.86 -23.65
CA GLU A 205 0.43 -42.87 -24.29
C GLU A 205 -0.22 -42.27 -25.53
N LEU A 206 -0.92 -43.09 -26.31
CA LEU A 206 -1.74 -42.63 -27.43
C LEU A 206 -2.86 -41.68 -26.98
N SER A 207 -3.50 -41.96 -25.83
CA SER A 207 -4.54 -41.11 -25.25
C SER A 207 -3.98 -39.76 -24.76
N ASP A 208 -2.78 -39.77 -24.17
CA ASP A 208 -2.11 -38.56 -23.69
C ASP A 208 -1.57 -37.72 -24.86
N LEU A 209 -1.01 -38.36 -25.89
CA LEU A 209 -0.60 -37.72 -27.13
C LEU A 209 -1.80 -37.05 -27.81
N ALA A 210 -2.94 -37.75 -27.90
CA ALA A 210 -4.18 -37.15 -28.38
C ALA A 210 -4.58 -35.95 -27.53
N ARG A 211 -4.52 -36.05 -26.20
CA ARG A 211 -4.83 -34.93 -25.30
C ARG A 211 -3.94 -33.72 -25.52
N ALA A 212 -2.64 -33.92 -25.71
CA ALA A 212 -1.69 -32.83 -25.98
C ALA A 212 -2.01 -32.10 -27.29
N LEU A 213 -2.32 -32.85 -28.35
CA LEU A 213 -2.72 -32.32 -29.64
C LEU A 213 -4.07 -31.60 -29.59
N GLU A 214 -5.06 -32.13 -28.85
CA GLU A 214 -6.36 -31.46 -28.60
C GLU A 214 -6.18 -30.10 -27.92
N VAL A 215 -5.39 -30.07 -26.83
CA VAL A 215 -5.14 -28.84 -26.08
C VAL A 215 -4.46 -27.79 -26.97
N ARG A 216 -3.52 -28.22 -27.82
CA ARG A 216 -2.82 -27.30 -28.72
C ARG A 216 -3.70 -26.80 -29.86
N GLU A 217 -4.54 -27.66 -30.44
CA GLU A 217 -5.51 -27.26 -31.47
C GLU A 217 -6.45 -26.19 -30.92
N GLU A 218 -6.97 -26.40 -29.70
CA GLU A 218 -7.89 -25.46 -29.07
C GLU A 218 -7.20 -24.12 -28.76
N GLN A 219 -5.94 -24.16 -28.30
CA GLN A 219 -5.14 -22.96 -28.05
C GLN A 219 -4.90 -22.16 -29.34
N LEU A 220 -4.52 -22.84 -30.44
CA LEU A 220 -4.35 -22.20 -31.74
C LEU A 220 -5.66 -21.59 -32.24
N ARG A 221 -6.78 -22.30 -32.05
CA ARG A 221 -8.11 -21.90 -32.51
C ARG A 221 -8.69 -20.70 -31.74
N ARG A 222 -8.51 -20.66 -30.42
CA ARG A 222 -9.15 -19.65 -29.55
C ARG A 222 -8.24 -18.49 -29.15
N ILE A 223 -6.93 -18.70 -29.11
CA ILE A 223 -5.99 -17.74 -28.51
C ILE A 223 -5.02 -17.23 -29.58
N ASP A 224 -4.16 -18.10 -30.11
CA ASP A 224 -3.00 -17.65 -30.88
C ASP A 224 -3.40 -17.03 -32.23
N ILE A 225 -4.26 -17.70 -33.01
CA ILE A 225 -4.68 -17.20 -34.34
C ILE A 225 -5.54 -15.92 -34.21
N PRO A 226 -6.60 -15.88 -33.37
CA PRO A 226 -7.39 -14.66 -33.21
C PRO A 226 -6.57 -13.46 -32.70
N ALA A 227 -5.58 -13.68 -31.83
CA ALA A 227 -4.71 -12.61 -31.35
C ALA A 227 -3.84 -12.04 -32.50
N LEU A 228 -3.33 -12.89 -33.38
CA LEU A 228 -2.58 -12.46 -34.56
C LEU A 228 -3.48 -11.73 -35.58
N GLU A 229 -4.70 -12.22 -35.80
CA GLU A 229 -5.70 -11.54 -36.67
C GLU A 229 -6.06 -10.16 -36.14
N MET A 230 -6.22 -10.00 -34.83
CA MET A 230 -6.44 -8.71 -34.20
C MET A 230 -5.25 -7.77 -34.41
N ASN A 231 -4.03 -8.24 -34.17
CA ASN A 231 -2.80 -7.46 -34.36
C ASN A 231 -2.57 -7.09 -35.84
N ARG A 232 -3.00 -7.94 -36.78
CA ARG A 232 -2.92 -7.69 -38.22
C ARG A 232 -3.61 -6.40 -38.63
N THR A 233 -4.77 -6.10 -38.02
CA THR A 233 -5.56 -4.89 -38.36
C THR A 233 -4.86 -3.58 -38.03
N ALA A 234 -3.91 -3.60 -37.08
CA ALA A 234 -3.16 -2.43 -36.65
C ALA A 234 -1.73 -2.37 -37.20
N ALA A 235 -1.26 -3.42 -37.88
CA ALA A 235 0.12 -3.54 -38.34
C ALA A 235 0.32 -2.97 -39.77
N THR A 236 1.49 -2.40 -40.03
CA THR A 236 1.89 -1.90 -41.35
C THR A 236 3.34 -2.28 -41.70
N GLY A 237 3.66 -2.29 -43.00
CA GLY A 237 5.03 -2.55 -43.49
C GLY A 237 5.56 -3.94 -43.13
N ALA A 238 6.80 -3.99 -42.62
CA ALA A 238 7.48 -5.25 -42.29
C ALA A 238 6.79 -6.04 -41.16
N ALA A 239 6.08 -5.38 -40.25
CA ALA A 239 5.33 -6.05 -39.18
C ALA A 239 4.13 -6.82 -39.73
N LEU A 240 3.41 -6.25 -40.71
CA LEU A 240 2.28 -6.90 -41.38
C LEU A 240 2.74 -8.14 -42.14
N GLN A 241 3.86 -8.06 -42.85
CA GLN A 241 4.44 -9.20 -43.57
C GLN A 241 4.81 -10.37 -42.64
N ARG A 242 5.35 -10.08 -41.44
CA ARG A 242 5.64 -11.09 -40.42
C ARG A 242 4.36 -11.74 -39.89
N ILE A 243 3.35 -10.94 -39.54
CA ILE A 243 2.06 -11.45 -39.04
C ILE A 243 1.36 -12.31 -40.10
N ASP A 244 1.36 -11.88 -41.37
CA ASP A 244 0.77 -12.67 -42.47
C ASP A 244 1.49 -14.02 -42.65
N ALA A 245 2.83 -14.02 -42.58
CA ALA A 245 3.62 -15.25 -42.64
C ALA A 245 3.32 -16.18 -41.44
N ASP A 246 3.24 -15.63 -40.23
CA ASP A 246 2.91 -16.37 -39.02
C ASP A 246 1.48 -16.94 -39.06
N LEU A 247 0.50 -16.19 -39.57
CA LEU A 247 -0.88 -16.64 -39.75
C LEU A 247 -0.98 -17.81 -40.72
N VAL A 248 -0.31 -17.73 -41.88
CA VAL A 248 -0.28 -18.83 -42.86
C VAL A 248 0.37 -20.06 -42.23
N ARG A 249 1.53 -19.88 -41.59
CA ARG A 249 2.27 -20.96 -40.94
C ARG A 249 1.45 -21.66 -39.85
N LEU A 250 0.87 -20.91 -38.91
CA LEU A 250 0.10 -21.47 -37.79
C LEU A 250 -1.25 -22.03 -38.24
N THR A 251 -1.87 -21.50 -39.29
CA THR A 251 -3.11 -22.07 -39.86
C THR A 251 -2.84 -23.43 -40.49
N ALA A 252 -1.76 -23.57 -41.26
CA ALA A 252 -1.33 -24.85 -41.82
C ALA A 252 -0.98 -25.86 -40.71
N GLY A 253 -0.26 -25.42 -39.68
CA GLY A 253 0.10 -26.28 -38.56
C GLY A 253 -1.09 -26.70 -37.69
N LYS A 254 -2.08 -25.82 -37.48
CA LYS A 254 -3.35 -26.19 -36.84
C LYS A 254 -4.06 -27.30 -37.64
N GLN A 255 -4.07 -27.19 -38.96
CA GLN A 255 -4.67 -28.22 -39.82
C GLN A 255 -3.90 -29.55 -39.72
N ALA A 256 -2.56 -29.52 -39.71
CA ALA A 256 -1.74 -30.71 -39.51
C ALA A 256 -2.00 -31.39 -38.15
N ILE A 257 -2.14 -30.61 -37.06
CA ILE A 257 -2.53 -31.13 -35.73
C ILE A 257 -3.91 -31.77 -35.77
N ARG A 258 -4.88 -31.14 -36.45
CA ARG A 258 -6.23 -31.68 -36.59
C ARG A 258 -6.26 -32.99 -37.38
N ASP A 259 -5.45 -33.09 -38.42
CA ASP A 259 -5.33 -34.30 -39.23
C ASP A 259 -4.59 -35.41 -38.46
N ALA A 260 -3.61 -35.05 -37.62
CA ALA A 260 -2.95 -35.98 -36.69
C ALA A 260 -3.94 -36.53 -35.64
N LEU A 261 -4.78 -35.68 -35.06
CA LEU A 261 -5.87 -36.12 -34.17
C LEU A 261 -6.84 -37.07 -34.90
N ALA A 262 -7.22 -36.73 -36.13
CA ALA A 262 -8.11 -37.57 -36.92
C ALA A 262 -7.49 -38.95 -37.22
N TYR A 263 -6.17 -39.02 -37.45
CA TYR A 263 -5.43 -40.27 -37.62
C TYR A 263 -5.45 -41.09 -36.33
N LEU A 264 -5.11 -40.48 -35.19
CA LEU A 264 -5.15 -41.13 -33.87
C LEU A 264 -6.54 -41.71 -33.56
N TYR A 265 -7.61 -40.98 -33.89
CA TYR A 265 -8.98 -41.41 -33.61
C TYR A 265 -9.48 -42.51 -34.54
N ARG A 266 -9.21 -42.39 -35.85
CA ARG A 266 -9.75 -43.33 -36.84
C ARG A 266 -8.93 -44.61 -36.96
N ASN A 267 -7.60 -44.50 -36.87
CA ASN A 267 -6.70 -45.62 -37.16
C ASN A 267 -6.25 -46.34 -35.89
N LEU A 268 -6.12 -45.62 -34.77
CA LEU A 268 -5.58 -46.17 -33.51
C LEU A 268 -6.59 -46.22 -32.36
N SER A 269 -7.85 -45.79 -32.58
CA SER A 269 -8.88 -45.71 -31.54
C SER A 269 -8.43 -44.97 -30.27
N ALA A 270 -7.54 -43.99 -30.44
CA ALA A 270 -6.85 -43.29 -29.35
C ALA A 270 -7.61 -42.06 -28.83
N ALA A 271 -8.94 -42.12 -28.82
CA ALA A 271 -9.74 -40.99 -28.33
C ALA A 271 -9.40 -40.70 -26.86
N PHE A 272 -9.22 -39.42 -26.53
CA PHE A 272 -9.03 -39.03 -25.14
C PHE A 272 -10.33 -39.28 -24.35
N ALA A 273 -10.30 -40.28 -23.47
CA ALA A 273 -11.37 -40.56 -22.53
C ALA A 273 -10.96 -40.02 -21.16
N PRO A 274 -11.60 -38.94 -20.64
CA PRO A 274 -11.28 -38.39 -19.33
C PRO A 274 -11.61 -39.35 -18.19
N ASP A 275 -12.55 -40.28 -18.40
CA ASP A 275 -13.07 -41.21 -17.39
C ASP A 275 -12.43 -42.61 -17.44
N ALA A 276 -11.47 -42.84 -18.34
CA ALA A 276 -10.72 -44.10 -18.38
C ALA A 276 -9.68 -44.13 -17.24
N PRO A 277 -9.46 -45.29 -16.58
CA PRO A 277 -8.35 -45.43 -15.63
C PRO A 277 -7.02 -45.12 -16.35
N SER A 278 -6.18 -44.34 -15.70
CA SER A 278 -4.91 -43.82 -16.22
C SER A 278 -3.95 -43.60 -15.07
N ASP A 279 -2.64 -43.64 -15.33
CA ASP A 279 -1.58 -43.36 -14.34
C ASP A 279 -1.60 -41.93 -13.77
N ALA A 280 -2.42 -41.04 -14.32
CA ALA A 280 -2.77 -39.75 -13.75
C ALA A 280 -4.30 -39.64 -13.61
N TYR A 281 -4.82 -39.88 -12.40
CA TYR A 281 -6.25 -39.92 -12.17
C TYR A 281 -6.65 -39.30 -10.83
N ARG A 282 -7.94 -38.99 -10.74
CA ARG A 282 -8.54 -38.53 -9.51
C ARG A 282 -8.64 -39.70 -8.52
N ALA A 283 -7.81 -39.69 -7.49
CA ALA A 283 -7.79 -40.73 -6.49
C ALA A 283 -8.98 -40.63 -5.51
N ILE A 284 -9.36 -39.41 -5.10
CA ILE A 284 -10.40 -39.17 -4.08
C ILE A 284 -11.24 -37.95 -4.46
N ARG A 285 -12.58 -38.08 -4.44
CA ARG A 285 -13.52 -36.95 -4.57
C ARG A 285 -13.56 -36.13 -3.29
N ALA A 286 -13.73 -34.82 -3.42
CA ALA A 286 -13.82 -33.97 -2.24
C ALA A 286 -15.06 -34.35 -1.42
N PRO A 287 -14.95 -34.57 -0.10
CA PRO A 287 -16.11 -34.70 0.76
C PRO A 287 -16.79 -33.34 0.92
N LEU A 288 -18.09 -33.35 1.24
CA LEU A 288 -18.80 -32.13 1.61
C LEU A 288 -18.29 -31.66 2.99
N PRO A 289 -17.74 -30.43 3.12
CA PRO A 289 -17.17 -29.99 4.39
C PRO A 289 -18.27 -29.73 5.42
N GLU A 290 -18.20 -30.42 6.55
CA GLU A 290 -19.22 -30.36 7.62
C GLU A 290 -19.14 -29.08 8.46
N ARG A 291 -17.95 -28.46 8.54
CA ARG A 291 -17.71 -27.28 9.36
C ARG A 291 -16.96 -26.21 8.57
N ALA A 292 -17.30 -24.96 8.83
CA ALA A 292 -16.54 -23.83 8.32
C ALA A 292 -15.15 -23.77 8.99
N VAL A 293 -14.19 -23.22 8.27
CA VAL A 293 -12.84 -22.94 8.78
C VAL A 293 -12.95 -22.03 10.01
N ASP A 294 -12.28 -22.39 11.10
CA ASP A 294 -12.29 -21.59 12.32
C ASP A 294 -11.70 -20.21 12.05
N ARG A 295 -12.54 -19.18 12.23
CA ARG A 295 -12.16 -17.76 12.08
C ARG A 295 -11.26 -17.27 13.21
N ARG A 296 -11.01 -18.09 14.25
CA ARG A 296 -10.17 -17.78 15.42
C ARG A 296 -10.53 -16.42 16.04
N ILE A 297 -11.80 -16.05 15.97
CA ILE A 297 -12.35 -14.78 16.49
C ILE A 297 -11.92 -14.53 17.94
N PRO A 298 -12.06 -15.48 18.89
CA PRO A 298 -11.66 -15.23 20.28
C PRO A 298 -10.16 -14.98 20.42
N LEU A 299 -9.33 -15.68 19.64
CA LEU A 299 -7.88 -15.47 19.63
C LEU A 299 -7.54 -14.08 19.08
N LEU A 300 -8.11 -13.69 17.94
CA LEU A 300 -7.85 -12.37 17.33
C LEU A 300 -8.31 -11.22 18.24
N LEU A 301 -9.45 -11.36 18.90
CA LEU A 301 -9.90 -10.38 19.90
C LEU A 301 -8.96 -10.34 21.11
N SER A 302 -8.48 -11.49 21.59
CA SER A 302 -7.51 -11.54 22.69
C SER A 302 -6.16 -10.91 22.34
N VAL A 303 -5.72 -11.04 21.08
CA VAL A 303 -4.53 -10.34 20.59
C VAL A 303 -4.77 -8.84 20.55
N ALA A 304 -5.93 -8.39 20.09
CA ALA A 304 -6.28 -6.96 20.07
C ALA A 304 -6.32 -6.37 21.49
N THR A 305 -6.90 -7.08 22.47
CA THR A 305 -6.90 -6.63 23.88
C THR A 305 -5.50 -6.59 24.46
N LEU A 306 -4.67 -7.60 24.18
CA LEU A 306 -3.29 -7.66 24.63
C LEU A 306 -2.46 -6.51 24.05
N VAL A 307 -2.62 -6.20 22.76
CA VAL A 307 -1.97 -5.05 22.12
C VAL A 307 -2.37 -3.74 22.80
N GLY A 308 -3.67 -3.53 23.04
CA GLY A 308 -4.16 -2.35 23.76
C GLY A 308 -3.59 -2.24 25.17
N LEU A 309 -3.49 -3.36 25.88
CA LEU A 309 -2.95 -3.42 27.24
C LEU A 309 -1.46 -3.16 27.28
N VAL A 310 -0.67 -3.74 26.37
CA VAL A 310 0.77 -3.51 26.24
C VAL A 310 1.05 -2.04 25.91
N PHE A 311 0.29 -1.46 24.98
CA PHE A 311 0.41 -0.04 24.64
C PHE A 311 0.07 0.87 25.82
N GLY A 312 -1.04 0.60 26.51
CA GLY A 312 -1.42 1.35 27.71
C GLY A 312 -0.39 1.23 28.83
N ALA A 313 0.16 0.03 29.06
CA ALA A 313 1.19 -0.23 30.06
C ALA A 313 2.51 0.47 29.73
N ALA A 314 2.89 0.52 28.45
CA ALA A 314 4.03 1.31 28.00
C ALA A 314 3.83 2.80 28.30
N GLY A 315 2.63 3.35 28.04
CA GLY A 315 2.30 4.73 28.40
C GLY A 315 2.43 5.01 29.90
N VAL A 316 1.95 4.11 30.75
CA VAL A 316 2.11 4.21 32.21
C VAL A 316 3.59 4.12 32.64
N ALA A 317 4.37 3.23 32.03
CA ALA A 317 5.80 3.10 32.32
C ALA A 317 6.58 4.38 31.93
N VAL A 318 6.22 5.01 30.81
CA VAL A 318 6.78 6.31 30.38
C VAL A 318 6.40 7.41 31.38
N ASP A 319 5.14 7.50 31.79
CA ASP A 319 4.70 8.49 32.79
C ASP A 319 5.43 8.33 34.13
N ARG A 320 5.60 7.09 34.62
CA ARG A 320 6.34 6.83 35.88
C ARG A 320 7.83 7.15 35.76
N SER A 321 8.47 6.79 34.65
CA SER A 321 9.92 7.01 34.46
C SER A 321 10.28 8.47 34.20
N ALA A 322 9.52 9.17 33.36
CA ALA A 322 9.79 10.56 32.96
C ALA A 322 9.03 11.60 33.81
N GLY A 323 8.03 11.18 34.59
CA GLY A 323 7.19 12.07 35.40
C GLY A 323 6.33 13.01 34.56
N VAL A 324 5.90 12.59 33.36
CA VAL A 324 5.23 13.45 32.37
C VAL A 324 4.04 14.17 32.98
N MET A 325 3.14 13.45 33.64
CA MET A 325 1.95 14.04 34.24
C MET A 325 2.29 15.02 35.37
N ARG A 326 3.31 14.72 36.17
CA ARG A 326 3.78 15.65 37.23
C ARG A 326 4.27 16.96 36.61
N LYS A 327 5.00 16.90 35.50
CA LYS A 327 5.50 18.10 34.82
C LYS A 327 4.38 18.89 34.15
N ILE A 328 3.40 18.22 33.55
CA ILE A 328 2.19 18.88 33.03
C ILE A 328 1.45 19.60 34.17
N LEU A 329 1.31 18.96 35.33
CA LEU A 329 0.70 19.57 36.52
C LEU A 329 1.53 20.76 37.05
N GLU A 330 2.85 20.67 37.01
CA GLU A 330 3.74 21.78 37.36
C GLU A 330 3.56 22.96 36.40
N LEU A 331 3.59 22.73 35.08
CA LEU A 331 3.31 23.76 34.07
C LEU A 331 1.92 24.37 34.24
N TRP A 332 0.92 23.56 34.58
CA TRP A 332 -0.43 24.03 34.86
C TRP A 332 -0.49 24.91 36.12
N ALA A 333 0.32 24.63 37.14
CA ALA A 333 0.46 25.50 38.31
C ALA A 333 1.04 26.87 37.93
N TYR A 334 1.94 26.93 36.94
CA TYR A 334 2.51 28.17 36.39
C TYR A 334 1.66 28.83 35.27
N ARG A 335 0.39 28.43 35.08
CA ARG A 335 -0.48 28.97 34.02
C ARG A 335 -0.65 30.50 34.06
N GLU A 336 -0.62 31.11 35.25
CA GLU A 336 -0.73 32.56 35.40
C GLU A 336 0.52 33.27 34.89
N LEU A 337 1.70 32.73 35.18
CA LEU A 337 2.96 33.21 34.61
C LEU A 337 2.96 33.07 33.09
N ILE A 338 2.57 31.90 32.57
CA ILE A 338 2.49 31.64 31.13
C ILE A 338 1.54 32.66 30.47
N ARG A 339 0.33 32.84 31.02
CA ARG A 339 -0.65 33.80 30.50
C ARG A 339 -0.09 35.23 30.49
N ASN A 340 0.53 35.66 31.59
CA ASN A 340 1.09 37.01 31.69
C ASN A 340 2.25 37.23 30.70
N LEU A 341 3.11 36.23 30.51
CA LEU A 341 4.20 36.29 29.54
C LEU A 341 3.69 36.29 28.10
N VAL A 342 2.65 35.50 27.76
CA VAL A 342 2.00 35.52 26.45
C VAL A 342 1.38 36.89 26.17
N ILE A 343 0.60 37.43 27.11
CA ILE A 343 -0.01 38.77 26.96
C ILE A 343 1.07 39.84 26.77
N ARG A 344 2.15 39.79 27.57
CA ARG A 344 3.28 40.71 27.44
C ARG A 344 3.95 40.59 26.08
N ASP A 345 4.21 39.38 25.60
CA ASP A 345 4.85 39.14 24.29
C ASP A 345 4.00 39.72 23.15
N LEU A 346 2.68 39.48 23.18
CA LEU A 346 1.74 40.08 22.22
C LEU A 346 1.75 41.61 22.31
N GLN A 347 1.64 42.19 23.52
CA GLN A 347 1.65 43.64 23.70
C GLN A 347 2.95 44.27 23.18
N VAL A 348 4.10 43.67 23.45
CA VAL A 348 5.40 44.18 22.98
C VAL A 348 5.46 44.20 21.45
N ARG A 349 4.94 43.17 20.77
CA ARG A 349 4.88 43.12 19.30
C ARG A 349 4.01 44.23 18.69
N TYR A 350 2.94 44.64 19.38
CA TYR A 350 2.00 45.65 18.89
C TYR A 350 2.25 47.07 19.42
N LYS A 351 3.10 47.23 20.44
CA LYS A 351 3.36 48.52 21.10
C LYS A 351 4.08 49.47 20.15
N GLY A 352 3.53 50.68 19.99
CA GLY A 352 4.14 51.74 19.16
C GLY A 352 3.88 51.61 17.66
N SER A 353 3.00 50.70 17.22
CA SER A 353 2.60 50.58 15.81
C SER A 353 1.29 51.33 15.52
N ALA A 354 1.26 52.14 14.46
CA ALA A 354 0.10 52.96 14.08
C ALA A 354 -1.18 52.14 13.77
N LEU A 355 -1.02 50.93 13.22
CA LEU A 355 -2.14 50.01 12.90
C LEU A 355 -2.31 48.89 13.94
N GLY A 356 -1.39 48.79 14.92
CA GLY A 356 -1.44 47.80 15.99
C GLY A 356 -1.63 46.36 15.49
N TYR A 357 -2.66 45.69 16.01
CA TYR A 357 -3.02 44.31 15.66
C TYR A 357 -3.34 44.10 14.18
N LEU A 358 -3.87 45.11 13.48
CA LEU A 358 -4.25 45.00 12.06
C LEU A 358 -3.06 44.61 11.17
N TRP A 359 -1.82 44.92 11.58
CA TRP A 359 -0.62 44.51 10.84
C TRP A 359 -0.47 42.99 10.69
N THR A 360 -0.86 42.22 11.72
CA THR A 360 -0.75 40.75 11.65
C THR A 360 -1.75 40.13 10.69
N GLN A 361 -2.85 40.82 10.43
CA GLN A 361 -3.84 40.42 9.45
C GLN A 361 -3.49 40.94 8.06
N LEU A 362 -2.97 42.16 7.98
CA LEU A 362 -2.64 42.81 6.73
C LEU A 362 -1.46 42.14 6.02
N ALA A 363 -0.43 41.70 6.74
CA ALA A 363 0.74 41.07 6.13
C ALA A 363 0.40 39.76 5.35
N PRO A 364 -0.32 38.78 5.93
CA PRO A 364 -0.77 37.60 5.18
C PRO A 364 -1.70 37.94 4.01
N LEU A 365 -2.56 38.94 4.15
CA LEU A 365 -3.46 39.37 3.07
C LEU A 365 -2.71 40.02 1.90
N LEU A 366 -1.77 40.92 2.19
CA LEU A 366 -0.93 41.54 1.16
C LEU A 366 -0.08 40.47 0.46
N LEU A 367 0.50 39.53 1.22
CA LEU A 367 1.28 38.44 0.64
C LEU A 367 0.40 37.51 -0.21
N MET A 368 -0.82 37.20 0.23
CA MET A 368 -1.81 36.47 -0.56
C MET A 368 -2.17 37.23 -1.84
N LEU A 369 -2.39 38.55 -1.79
CA LEU A 369 -2.68 39.37 -2.97
C LEU A 369 -1.51 39.39 -3.95
N VAL A 370 -0.28 39.51 -3.46
CA VAL A 370 0.93 39.45 -4.28
C VAL A 370 1.04 38.08 -4.96
N PHE A 371 0.90 36.97 -4.22
CA PHE A 371 0.96 35.64 -4.81
C PHE A 371 -0.20 35.38 -5.76
N TRP A 372 -1.41 35.79 -5.42
CA TRP A 372 -2.56 35.69 -6.31
C TRP A 372 -2.30 36.45 -7.61
N PHE A 373 -1.85 37.70 -7.55
CA PHE A 373 -1.52 38.50 -8.72
C PHE A 373 -0.42 37.84 -9.56
N VAL A 374 0.67 37.41 -8.94
CA VAL A 374 1.80 36.79 -9.66
C VAL A 374 1.38 35.48 -10.34
N PHE A 375 0.72 34.57 -9.63
CA PHE A 375 0.38 33.26 -10.17
C PHE A 375 -0.84 33.27 -11.10
N SER A 376 -1.78 34.19 -10.91
CA SER A 376 -2.91 34.35 -11.83
C SER A 376 -2.52 35.12 -13.09
N ALA A 377 -1.72 36.19 -12.99
CA ALA A 377 -1.35 37.01 -14.15
C ALA A 377 -0.21 36.40 -14.98
N PHE A 378 0.83 35.83 -14.34
CA PHE A 378 2.02 35.34 -15.06
C PHE A 378 2.02 33.83 -15.30
N PHE A 379 1.41 33.04 -14.41
CA PHE A 379 1.46 31.57 -14.46
C PHE A 379 0.13 30.89 -14.82
N GLN A 380 -0.93 31.67 -15.09
CA GLN A 380 -2.27 31.18 -15.43
C GLN A 380 -2.72 30.02 -14.52
N ALA A 381 -2.61 30.21 -13.20
CA ALA A 381 -2.91 29.14 -12.25
C ALA A 381 -4.36 28.62 -12.41
N ASP A 382 -4.51 27.41 -12.95
CA ASP A 382 -5.79 26.70 -13.11
C ASP A 382 -6.32 26.12 -11.79
N ILE A 383 -6.34 26.89 -10.70
CA ILE A 383 -6.87 26.44 -9.40
C ILE A 383 -8.12 27.26 -9.07
N ALA A 384 -9.24 26.60 -8.82
CA ALA A 384 -10.47 27.26 -8.40
C ALA A 384 -10.26 28.04 -7.08
N MET A 385 -10.75 29.28 -6.99
CA MET A 385 -10.63 30.12 -5.78
C MET A 385 -9.20 30.21 -5.22
N PHE A 386 -8.21 30.41 -6.09
CA PHE A 386 -6.79 30.44 -5.73
C PHE A 386 -6.42 31.33 -4.51
N PRO A 387 -7.01 32.52 -4.27
CA PRO A 387 -6.76 33.29 -3.05
C PRO A 387 -7.03 32.51 -1.75
N VAL A 388 -8.12 31.73 -1.72
CA VAL A 388 -8.48 30.90 -0.56
C VAL A 388 -7.47 29.77 -0.40
N PHE A 389 -7.13 29.10 -1.50
CA PHE A 389 -6.12 28.03 -1.52
C PHE A 389 -4.77 28.49 -0.94
N LEU A 390 -4.34 29.71 -1.27
CA LEU A 390 -3.13 30.32 -0.73
C LEU A 390 -3.27 30.65 0.75
N LEU A 391 -4.34 31.35 1.14
CA LEU A 391 -4.49 31.84 2.51
C LEU A 391 -4.60 30.70 3.52
N VAL A 392 -5.30 29.61 3.16
CA VAL A 392 -5.41 28.38 3.98
C VAL A 392 -4.05 27.71 4.19
N GLY A 393 -3.13 27.78 3.22
CA GLY A 393 -1.76 27.26 3.39
C GLY A 393 -0.84 28.23 4.12
N LEU A 394 -1.01 29.54 3.89
CA LEU A 394 -0.12 30.58 4.38
C LEU A 394 -0.26 30.82 5.88
N LEU A 395 -1.48 30.78 6.43
CA LEU A 395 -1.68 31.03 7.86
C LEU A 395 -1.05 29.96 8.76
N PRO A 396 -1.24 28.64 8.53
CA PRO A 396 -0.53 27.61 9.28
C PRO A 396 0.98 27.70 9.12
N TRP A 397 1.47 28.07 7.92
CA TRP A 397 2.90 28.29 7.70
C TRP A 397 3.44 29.48 8.51
N ASN A 398 2.74 30.61 8.52
CA ASN A 398 3.13 31.78 9.30
C ASN A 398 3.16 31.45 10.80
N PHE A 399 2.19 30.69 11.30
CA PHE A 399 2.23 30.18 12.66
C PHE A 399 3.51 29.38 12.94
N ALA A 400 3.88 28.46 12.04
CA ALA A 400 5.11 27.69 12.18
C ALA A 400 6.37 28.58 12.15
N SER A 401 6.46 29.49 11.19
CA SER A 401 7.59 30.43 11.03
C SER A 401 7.79 31.31 12.26
N GLU A 402 6.70 31.89 12.79
CA GLU A 402 6.74 32.74 13.99
C GLU A 402 7.09 31.93 15.25
N ALA A 403 6.48 30.76 15.42
CA ALA A 403 6.71 29.90 16.57
C ALA A 403 8.15 29.38 16.64
N VAL A 404 8.71 28.98 15.49
CA VAL A 404 10.09 28.49 15.40
C VAL A 404 11.10 29.62 15.56
N SER A 405 10.91 30.75 14.88
CA SER A 405 11.82 31.90 14.97
C SER A 405 11.84 32.50 16.37
N GLY A 406 10.66 32.78 16.93
CA GLY A 406 10.52 33.31 18.29
C GLY A 406 10.95 32.29 19.34
N GLY A 407 10.59 31.01 19.15
CA GLY A 407 10.98 29.92 20.03
C GLY A 407 12.50 29.79 20.14
N THR A 408 13.21 29.85 19.01
CA THR A 408 14.68 29.76 18.95
C THR A 408 15.36 30.87 19.76
N ARG A 409 14.84 32.11 19.73
CA ARG A 409 15.41 33.26 20.45
C ARG A 409 14.90 33.41 21.89
N SER A 410 13.78 32.76 22.23
CA SER A 410 13.02 32.98 23.46
C SER A 410 13.84 32.99 24.75
N VAL A 411 14.81 32.07 24.89
CA VAL A 411 15.65 31.96 26.10
C VAL A 411 16.71 33.06 26.15
N ILE A 412 17.26 33.45 25.00
CA ILE A 412 18.26 34.52 24.88
C ILE A 412 17.62 35.87 25.18
N ASP A 413 16.46 36.15 24.57
CA ASP A 413 15.74 37.42 24.72
C ASP A 413 15.23 37.62 26.17
N ASN A 414 14.98 36.52 26.89
CA ASN A 414 14.54 36.54 28.29
C ASN A 414 15.66 36.20 29.29
N ALA A 415 16.94 36.36 28.91
CA ALA A 415 18.09 36.03 29.75
C ALA A 415 18.05 36.70 31.14
N ALA A 416 17.60 37.96 31.21
CA ALA A 416 17.49 38.69 32.47
C ALA A 416 16.48 38.04 33.44
N LEU A 417 15.39 37.47 32.92
CA LEU A 417 14.39 36.76 33.73
C LEU A 417 14.96 35.42 34.23
N VAL A 418 15.66 34.70 33.35
CA VAL A 418 16.30 33.40 33.68
C VAL A 418 17.34 33.54 34.79
N LYS A 419 18.09 34.64 34.81
CA LYS A 419 19.14 34.89 35.82
C LYS A 419 18.60 35.36 37.18
N LYS A 420 17.40 35.95 37.23
CA LYS A 420 16.87 36.64 38.42
C LYS A 420 15.76 35.90 39.15
N VAL A 421 15.02 35.01 38.48
CA VAL A 421 13.83 34.35 39.05
C VAL A 421 13.89 32.85 38.80
N PHE A 422 13.53 32.06 39.81
CA PHE A 422 13.41 30.61 39.67
C PHE A 422 12.03 30.23 39.11
N PHE A 423 12.00 29.64 37.92
CA PHE A 423 10.80 29.08 37.29
C PHE A 423 11.20 28.00 36.26
N PRO A 424 10.26 27.12 35.83
CA PRO A 424 10.54 26.14 34.79
C PRO A 424 10.92 26.82 33.47
N ARG A 425 12.19 26.68 33.05
CA ARG A 425 12.75 27.40 31.88
C ARG A 425 12.05 27.06 30.57
N GLU A 426 11.42 25.89 30.48
CA GLU A 426 10.61 25.44 29.34
C GLU A 426 9.38 26.31 29.08
N VAL A 427 8.98 27.14 30.04
CA VAL A 427 7.93 28.15 29.85
C VAL A 427 8.31 29.15 28.75
N LEU A 428 9.58 29.51 28.59
CA LEU A 428 9.97 30.56 27.63
C LEU A 428 9.73 30.16 26.16
N PRO A 429 10.20 28.99 25.69
CA PRO A 429 9.88 28.55 24.33
C PRO A 429 8.38 28.30 24.14
N LEU A 430 7.71 27.75 25.16
CA LEU A 430 6.26 27.50 25.10
C LEU A 430 5.46 28.80 25.00
N VAL A 431 5.84 29.87 25.71
CA VAL A 431 5.22 31.19 25.58
C VAL A 431 5.32 31.69 24.16
N SER A 432 6.47 31.55 23.49
CA SER A 432 6.60 31.96 22.09
C SER A 432 5.65 31.19 21.17
N VAL A 433 5.53 29.87 21.34
CA VAL A 433 4.63 29.04 20.53
C VAL A 433 3.16 29.41 20.82
N LEU A 434 2.81 29.64 22.08
CA LEU A 434 1.45 30.04 22.47
C LEU A 434 1.08 31.45 21.99
N SER A 435 2.01 32.41 22.00
CA SER A 435 1.79 33.74 21.41
C SER A 435 1.51 33.64 19.91
N SER A 436 2.30 32.86 19.17
CA SER A 436 2.07 32.63 17.74
C SER A 436 0.77 31.85 17.48
N LEU A 437 0.39 30.92 18.36
CA LEU A 437 -0.90 30.24 18.31
C LEU A 437 -2.06 31.22 18.48
N VAL A 438 -1.96 32.15 19.43
CA VAL A 438 -2.98 33.20 19.62
C VAL A 438 -3.10 34.05 18.36
N ASN A 439 -1.98 34.48 17.75
CA ASN A 439 -2.00 35.20 16.48
C ASN A 439 -2.69 34.40 15.37
N PHE A 440 -2.37 33.11 15.26
CA PHE A 440 -3.00 32.21 14.28
C PHE A 440 -4.51 32.10 14.51
N VAL A 441 -4.96 31.84 15.75
CA VAL A 441 -6.39 31.74 16.09
C VAL A 441 -7.10 33.06 15.80
N LEU A 442 -6.47 34.19 16.12
CA LEU A 442 -6.99 35.52 15.83
C LEU A 442 -7.05 35.83 14.32
N SER A 443 -6.27 35.12 13.49
CA SER A 443 -6.34 35.21 12.02
C SER A 443 -7.43 34.36 11.36
N LEU A 444 -7.99 33.38 12.08
CA LEU A 444 -9.06 32.50 11.54
C LEU A 444 -10.33 33.26 11.14
N PRO A 445 -10.84 34.25 11.90
CA PRO A 445 -11.99 35.05 11.46
C PRO A 445 -11.74 35.79 10.14
N MET A 446 -10.52 36.32 9.93
CA MET A 446 -10.14 36.96 8.67
C MET A 446 -10.11 35.95 7.53
N LEU A 447 -9.53 34.77 7.74
CA LEU A 447 -9.57 33.67 6.78
C LEU A 447 -11.00 33.33 6.36
N LEU A 448 -11.90 33.12 7.33
CA LEU A 448 -13.30 32.79 7.08
C LEU A 448 -14.03 33.90 6.31
N LEU A 449 -13.73 35.17 6.61
CA LEU A 449 -14.31 36.31 5.91
C LEU A 449 -13.85 36.39 4.44
N VAL A 450 -12.55 36.20 4.18
CA VAL A 450 -12.01 36.14 2.81
C VAL A 450 -12.58 34.95 2.05
N MET A 451 -12.69 33.79 2.70
CA MET A 451 -13.32 32.59 2.13
C MET A 451 -14.76 32.86 1.72
N ALA A 452 -15.57 33.44 2.61
CA ALA A 452 -16.96 33.78 2.32
C ALA A 452 -17.07 34.79 1.17
N ALA A 453 -16.21 35.82 1.15
CA ALA A 453 -16.20 36.83 0.09
C ALA A 453 -15.84 36.24 -1.29
N VAL A 454 -14.79 35.41 -1.37
CA VAL A 454 -14.36 34.77 -2.62
C VAL A 454 -15.41 33.76 -3.10
N GLN A 455 -15.99 32.96 -2.20
CA GLN A 455 -17.02 32.00 -2.55
C GLN A 455 -18.31 32.67 -3.05
N ALA A 456 -18.72 33.78 -2.44
CA ALA A 456 -19.89 34.56 -2.87
C ALA A 456 -19.72 35.13 -4.30
N MET A 457 -18.50 35.52 -4.66
CA MET A 457 -18.19 36.03 -6.00
C MET A 457 -18.00 34.92 -7.05
N TYR A 458 -17.82 33.66 -6.65
CA TYR A 458 -17.52 32.54 -7.56
C TYR A 458 -18.75 32.09 -8.35
N ALA A 459 -18.69 32.23 -9.68
CA ALA A 459 -19.85 31.98 -10.57
C ALA A 459 -20.39 30.54 -10.56
N PRO A 460 -19.55 29.47 -10.55
CA PRO A 460 -20.03 28.09 -10.46
C PRO A 460 -20.85 27.77 -9.21
N LEU A 461 -20.50 28.34 -8.05
CA LEU A 461 -21.27 28.16 -6.82
C LEU A 461 -22.66 28.79 -6.91
N ARG A 462 -22.72 30.01 -7.45
CA ARG A 462 -23.98 30.74 -7.66
C ARG A 462 -24.92 30.00 -8.59
N ALA A 463 -24.40 29.32 -9.61
CA ALA A 463 -25.19 28.51 -10.54
C ALA A 463 -25.84 27.28 -9.86
N THR A 464 -25.26 26.75 -8.79
CA THR A 464 -25.80 25.61 -8.02
C THR A 464 -26.80 26.05 -6.93
N GLY A 465 -27.06 27.35 -6.76
CA GLY A 465 -27.97 27.88 -5.73
C GLY A 465 -27.38 27.91 -4.31
N ASN A 466 -26.12 27.51 -4.13
CA ASN A 466 -25.43 27.53 -2.85
C ASN A 466 -24.55 28.78 -2.73
N TRP A 467 -24.69 29.51 -1.61
CA TRP A 467 -23.96 30.75 -1.35
C TRP A 467 -22.61 30.51 -0.65
N THR A 468 -22.46 29.37 0.02
CA THR A 468 -21.24 29.00 0.75
C THR A 468 -21.01 27.48 0.70
N ASN A 469 -19.75 27.07 0.73
CA ASN A 469 -19.31 25.67 0.78
C ASN A 469 -18.67 25.39 2.15
N PHE A 470 -19.42 25.68 3.21
CA PHE A 470 -19.02 25.34 4.57
C PHE A 470 -19.42 23.90 4.87
N SER A 471 -18.47 23.11 5.35
CA SER A 471 -18.67 21.71 5.71
C SER A 471 -18.51 21.51 7.21
N TRP A 472 -19.16 20.47 7.75
CA TRP A 472 -19.00 20.03 9.13
C TRP A 472 -17.58 19.59 9.48
N THR A 473 -16.70 19.42 8.48
CA THR A 473 -15.28 19.13 8.67
C THR A 473 -14.56 20.14 9.56
N PHE A 474 -15.08 21.37 9.68
CA PHE A 474 -14.49 22.45 10.48
C PHE A 474 -14.39 22.10 11.97
N VAL A 475 -15.21 21.15 12.45
CA VAL A 475 -15.11 20.63 13.82
C VAL A 475 -13.74 19.98 14.09
N TYR A 476 -13.01 19.58 13.05
CA TYR A 476 -11.69 18.96 13.15
C TYR A 476 -10.53 19.97 13.26
N LEU A 477 -10.80 21.26 13.05
CA LEU A 477 -9.80 22.34 13.08
C LEU A 477 -9.05 22.43 14.44
N PRO A 478 -9.70 22.33 15.61
CA PRO A 478 -9.00 22.31 16.90
C PRO A 478 -8.03 21.12 17.05
N VAL A 479 -8.33 19.98 16.44
CA VAL A 479 -7.45 18.80 16.49
C VAL A 479 -6.16 19.07 15.71
N LEU A 480 -6.25 19.63 14.50
CA LEU A 480 -5.07 20.00 13.71
C LEU A 480 -4.23 21.06 14.39
N ILE A 481 -4.87 22.09 14.96
CA ILE A 481 -4.19 23.12 15.75
C ILE A 481 -3.42 22.50 16.90
N GLY A 482 -4.03 21.55 17.61
CA GLY A 482 -3.37 20.82 18.70
C GLY A 482 -2.13 20.06 18.22
N ILE A 483 -2.25 19.30 17.13
CA ILE A 483 -1.13 18.53 16.56
C ILE A 483 0.01 19.46 16.13
N GLN A 484 -0.31 20.54 15.41
CA GLN A 484 0.68 21.52 14.97
C GLN A 484 1.36 22.20 16.17
N THR A 485 0.59 22.57 17.21
CA THR A 485 1.13 23.20 18.42
C THR A 485 2.10 22.27 19.15
N LEU A 486 1.78 20.98 19.27
CA LEU A 486 2.66 19.97 19.88
C LEU A 486 3.97 19.83 19.09
N PHE A 487 3.88 19.75 17.76
CA PHE A 487 5.04 19.68 16.87
C PHE A 487 5.93 20.92 17.04
N LEU A 488 5.36 22.12 16.95
CA LEU A 488 6.09 23.38 17.07
C LEU A 488 6.68 23.59 18.46
N ALA A 489 6.00 23.14 19.52
CA ALA A 489 6.56 23.14 20.88
C ALA A 489 7.82 22.29 20.96
N GLY A 490 7.84 21.10 20.35
CA GLY A 490 9.02 20.25 20.27
C GLY A 490 10.20 20.91 19.56
N VAL A 491 9.93 21.47 18.38
CA VAL A 491 10.95 22.19 17.58
C VAL A 491 11.48 23.42 18.33
N ALA A 492 10.60 24.24 18.91
CA ALA A 492 10.99 25.44 19.66
C ALA A 492 11.83 25.09 20.91
N LEU A 493 11.46 24.04 21.65
CA LEU A 493 12.26 23.56 22.79
C LEU A 493 13.64 23.07 22.34
N PHE A 494 13.72 22.31 21.27
CA PHE A 494 15.01 21.84 20.76
C PHE A 494 15.91 23.02 20.33
N LEU A 495 15.38 23.91 19.51
CA LEU A 495 16.14 25.01 18.92
C LEU A 495 16.53 26.09 19.93
N SER A 496 15.67 26.38 20.91
CA SER A 496 16.01 27.31 21.99
C SER A 496 17.21 26.83 22.80
N ALA A 497 17.27 25.54 23.16
CA ALA A 497 18.41 24.97 23.84
C ALA A 497 19.68 24.97 22.98
N LEU A 498 19.54 24.76 21.67
CA LEU A 498 20.65 24.82 20.73
C LEU A 498 21.18 26.25 20.56
N ALA A 499 20.30 27.25 20.48
CA ALA A 499 20.65 28.65 20.32
C ALA A 499 21.41 29.22 21.52
N VAL A 500 21.07 28.80 22.74
CA VAL A 500 21.84 29.19 23.95
C VAL A 500 23.27 28.65 23.91
N ARG A 501 23.49 27.48 23.28
CA ARG A 501 24.82 26.91 23.09
C ARG A 501 25.56 27.57 21.92
N TYR A 502 24.88 27.76 20.79
CA TYR A 502 25.43 28.28 19.55
C TYR A 502 24.55 29.42 19.06
N ARG A 503 24.99 30.67 19.29
CA ARG A 503 24.22 31.87 18.93
C ARG A 503 23.91 31.95 17.43
N ASP A 504 24.78 31.41 16.58
CA ASP A 504 24.61 31.37 15.11
C ASP A 504 23.40 30.54 14.66
N THR A 505 22.89 29.65 15.52
CA THR A 505 21.65 28.89 15.27
C THR A 505 20.50 29.83 14.92
N VAL A 506 20.45 31.01 15.54
CA VAL A 506 19.41 32.01 15.28
C VAL A 506 19.42 32.50 13.83
N HIS A 507 20.59 32.70 13.25
CA HIS A 507 20.73 33.13 11.84
C HIS A 507 20.46 31.95 10.89
N LEU A 508 21.01 30.78 11.21
CA LEU A 508 20.82 29.56 10.41
C LEU A 508 19.34 29.17 10.28
N ILE A 509 18.57 29.29 11.37
CA ILE A 509 17.14 28.99 11.37
C ILE A 509 16.34 29.96 10.49
N GLY A 510 16.75 31.24 10.39
CA GLY A 510 16.13 32.18 9.46
C GLY A 510 16.24 31.71 8.00
N ILE A 511 17.44 31.25 7.60
CA ILE A 511 17.67 30.69 6.26
C ILE A 511 16.88 29.39 6.07
N PHE A 512 16.91 28.51 7.08
CA PHE A 512 16.22 27.23 7.03
C PHE A 512 14.70 27.38 6.87
N ILE A 513 14.07 28.32 7.58
CA ILE A 513 12.64 28.60 7.45
C ILE A 513 12.31 29.02 6.01
N GLN A 514 13.13 29.86 5.38
CA GLN A 514 12.91 30.25 3.98
C GLN A 514 13.00 29.06 3.02
N PHE A 515 13.97 28.17 3.22
CA PHE A 515 14.07 26.93 2.44
C PHE A 515 12.87 26.00 2.70
N TRP A 516 12.48 25.85 3.96
CA TRP A 516 11.38 24.99 4.38
C TRP A 516 10.01 25.47 3.88
N PHE A 517 9.84 26.78 3.66
CA PHE A 517 8.67 27.34 2.99
C PHE A 517 8.48 26.76 1.59
N PHE A 518 9.54 26.74 0.78
CA PHE A 518 9.47 26.22 -0.60
C PHE A 518 9.36 24.70 -0.66
N LEU A 519 9.85 23.99 0.36
CA LEU A 519 9.66 22.54 0.49
C LEU A 519 8.22 22.18 0.91
N THR A 520 7.50 23.13 1.50
CA THR A 520 6.12 22.96 1.94
C THR A 520 5.19 23.43 0.83
N PRO A 521 4.12 22.69 0.50
CA PRO A 521 3.22 23.02 -0.60
C PRO A 521 2.28 24.18 -0.25
N VAL A 522 2.81 25.37 0.08
CA VAL A 522 2.00 26.54 0.46
C VAL A 522 1.43 27.26 -0.77
N ILE A 523 2.22 27.37 -1.83
CA ILE A 523 1.84 28.09 -3.06
C ILE A 523 1.37 27.15 -4.20
N TYR A 524 1.69 25.85 -4.11
CA TYR A 524 1.37 24.84 -5.11
C TYR A 524 0.62 23.64 -4.48
N ALA A 525 -0.04 22.84 -5.32
CA ALA A 525 -0.69 21.59 -4.92
C ALA A 525 0.25 20.40 -5.15
N LEU A 526 0.28 19.42 -4.23
CA LEU A 526 1.17 18.25 -4.34
C LEU A 526 0.87 17.41 -5.59
N ASP A 527 -0.41 17.33 -5.97
CA ASP A 527 -0.87 16.47 -7.08
C ASP A 527 -0.33 16.91 -8.46
N ARG A 528 0.17 18.15 -8.57
CA ARG A 528 0.79 18.65 -9.80
C ARG A 528 2.28 18.31 -9.93
N VAL A 529 2.91 17.87 -8.86
CA VAL A 529 4.32 17.46 -8.88
C VAL A 529 4.34 15.96 -9.20
N ALA A 530 4.97 15.56 -10.30
CA ALA A 530 5.09 14.16 -10.67
C ALA A 530 6.37 13.53 -10.07
N GLY A 531 6.27 12.31 -9.54
CA GLY A 531 7.44 11.48 -9.20
C GLY A 531 7.58 11.07 -7.71
N PRO A 532 8.60 10.24 -7.40
CA PRO A 532 8.82 9.69 -6.05
C PRO A 532 9.20 10.74 -5.00
N LEU A 533 9.69 11.90 -5.44
CA LEU A 533 10.03 13.03 -4.55
C LEU A 533 8.80 13.57 -3.80
N VAL A 534 7.60 13.48 -4.38
CA VAL A 534 6.35 13.91 -3.72
C VAL A 534 6.04 13.07 -2.50
N GLN A 535 6.20 11.74 -2.64
CA GLN A 535 6.03 10.83 -1.52
C GLN A 535 7.09 11.12 -0.44
N LEU A 536 8.34 11.37 -0.83
CA LEU A 536 9.40 11.73 0.12
C LEU A 536 9.07 13.02 0.89
N VAL A 537 8.62 14.08 0.21
CA VAL A 537 8.22 15.35 0.86
C VAL A 537 7.04 15.13 1.80
N ARG A 538 6.00 14.41 1.37
CA ARG A 538 4.83 14.09 2.21
C ARG A 538 5.20 13.22 3.42
N TRP A 539 6.26 12.43 3.34
CA TRP A 539 6.70 11.55 4.43
C TRP A 539 7.69 12.22 5.39
N LEU A 540 8.60 13.05 4.89
CA LEU A 540 9.68 13.63 5.66
C LEU A 540 9.31 14.98 6.29
N ASN A 541 8.37 15.73 5.70
CA ASN A 541 7.99 17.07 6.15
C ASN A 541 6.60 17.07 6.82
N PRO A 542 6.51 17.08 8.17
CA PRO A 542 5.24 17.13 8.88
C PRO A 542 4.40 18.37 8.56
N MET A 543 5.05 19.50 8.25
CA MET A 543 4.33 20.73 7.87
C MET A 543 3.66 20.60 6.50
N ALA A 544 4.20 19.79 5.59
CA ALA A 544 3.55 19.53 4.32
C ALA A 544 2.21 18.83 4.52
N SER A 545 2.19 17.77 5.32
CA SER A 545 0.94 17.07 5.67
C SER A 545 -0.03 17.95 6.47
N LEU A 546 0.45 18.76 7.41
CA LEU A 546 -0.43 19.69 8.16
C LEU A 546 -1.11 20.69 7.23
N VAL A 547 -0.38 21.32 6.30
CA VAL A 547 -0.95 22.25 5.32
C VAL A 547 -1.97 21.57 4.41
N GLU A 548 -1.70 20.33 3.99
CA GLU A 548 -2.68 19.52 3.25
C GLU A 548 -3.95 19.28 4.07
N PHE A 549 -3.83 18.90 5.36
CA PHE A 549 -5.01 18.67 6.20
C PHE A 549 -5.84 19.94 6.43
N TYR A 550 -5.20 21.11 6.61
CA TYR A 550 -5.92 22.38 6.68
C TYR A 550 -6.66 22.67 5.37
N ARG A 551 -6.04 22.36 4.22
CA ARG A 551 -6.71 22.48 2.92
C ARG A 551 -7.88 21.53 2.79
N GLU A 552 -7.72 20.24 3.05
CA GLU A 552 -8.79 19.25 2.93
C GLU A 552 -10.02 19.63 3.75
N ILE A 553 -9.83 20.16 4.96
CA ILE A 553 -10.92 20.53 5.86
C ILE A 553 -11.58 21.86 5.50
N LEU A 554 -10.79 22.88 5.11
CA LEU A 554 -11.30 24.24 4.89
C LEU A 554 -11.67 24.54 3.44
N TYR A 555 -10.92 23.98 2.49
CA TYR A 555 -11.03 24.24 1.06
C TYR A 555 -11.46 22.98 0.27
N GLY A 556 -10.84 21.83 0.52
CA GLY A 556 -10.99 20.59 -0.22
C GLY A 556 -9.77 20.26 -1.08
N ASN A 557 -9.94 19.35 -2.04
CA ASN A 557 -8.91 19.03 -3.02
C ASN A 557 -8.75 20.15 -4.05
N ALA A 558 -7.52 20.34 -4.56
CA ALA A 558 -7.24 21.32 -5.59
C ALA A 558 -7.87 20.90 -6.92
N VAL A 559 -8.89 21.64 -7.36
CA VAL A 559 -9.61 21.38 -8.61
C VAL A 559 -9.41 22.50 -9.63
N ALA A 560 -9.61 22.16 -10.90
CA ALA A 560 -9.48 23.10 -12.02
C ALA A 560 -10.54 24.21 -11.95
N PHE A 561 -10.26 25.34 -12.63
CA PHE A 561 -11.21 26.45 -12.73
C PHE A 561 -12.53 25.99 -13.37
N GLY A 562 -13.66 26.25 -12.71
CA GLY A 562 -14.99 25.82 -13.13
C GLY A 562 -15.58 24.68 -12.31
N GLN A 563 -14.76 23.96 -11.54
CA GLN A 563 -15.21 22.96 -10.58
C GLN A 563 -15.29 23.52 -9.16
N ILE A 564 -16.10 22.88 -8.32
CA ILE A 564 -16.29 23.27 -6.92
C ILE A 564 -15.40 22.38 -6.04
N PRO A 565 -14.41 22.95 -5.32
CA PRO A 565 -13.61 22.19 -4.35
C PRO A 565 -14.52 21.65 -3.24
N THR A 566 -14.43 20.38 -2.87
CA THR A 566 -15.25 19.79 -1.80
C THR A 566 -14.41 19.48 -0.57
N PRO A 567 -14.74 20.06 0.60
CA PRO A 567 -14.05 19.72 1.84
C PRO A 567 -14.26 18.26 2.24
N ASN A 568 -13.19 17.59 2.67
CA ASN A 568 -13.22 16.21 3.15
C ASN A 568 -12.39 16.06 4.44
N LEU A 569 -12.55 14.93 5.12
CA LEU A 569 -11.72 14.58 6.27
C LEU A 569 -10.39 13.98 5.80
N PRO A 570 -9.27 14.37 6.42
CA PRO A 570 -7.98 13.78 6.13
C PRO A 570 -7.96 12.31 6.52
N ALA A 571 -7.21 11.52 5.75
CA ALA A 571 -7.07 10.09 5.98
C ALA A 571 -6.50 9.83 7.39
N LEU A 572 -7.21 9.00 8.18
CA LEU A 572 -6.91 8.77 9.60
C LEU A 572 -5.48 8.23 9.83
N ASP A 573 -4.97 7.43 8.90
CA ASP A 573 -3.61 6.92 8.88
C ASP A 573 -2.58 8.05 8.76
N SER A 574 -2.83 9.01 7.88
CA SER A 574 -1.98 10.18 7.65
C SER A 574 -1.98 11.11 8.86
N VAL A 575 -3.14 11.35 9.47
CA VAL A 575 -3.23 12.14 10.72
C VAL A 575 -2.49 11.44 11.85
N LEU A 576 -2.71 10.14 12.04
CA LEU A 576 -2.07 9.37 13.13
C LEU A 576 -0.55 9.40 12.97
N ARG A 577 -0.04 9.24 11.74
CA ARG A 577 1.38 9.37 11.43
C ARG A 577 1.91 10.74 11.82
N VAL A 578 1.24 11.82 11.43
CA VAL A 578 1.69 13.18 11.76
C VAL A 578 1.63 13.45 13.26
N LEU A 579 0.60 12.96 13.95
CA LEU A 579 0.51 13.00 15.41
C LEU A 579 1.70 12.26 16.06
N LEU A 580 2.05 11.06 15.59
CA LEU A 580 3.22 10.34 16.09
C LEU A 580 4.51 11.11 15.86
N THR A 581 4.70 11.71 14.67
CA THR A 581 5.89 12.54 14.40
C THR A 581 5.93 13.79 15.29
N ALA A 582 4.78 14.42 15.55
CA ALA A 582 4.66 15.56 16.45
C ALA A 582 5.04 15.19 17.88
N LEU A 583 4.52 14.07 18.39
CA LEU A 583 4.84 13.55 19.72
C LEU A 583 6.31 13.13 19.84
N ALA A 584 6.87 12.47 18.82
CA ALA A 584 8.28 12.11 18.80
C ALA A 584 9.19 13.36 18.81
N THR A 585 8.86 14.36 17.99
CA THR A 585 9.59 15.63 17.93
C THR A 585 9.51 16.37 19.27
N LEU A 586 8.32 16.39 19.90
CA LEU A 586 8.13 16.95 21.23
C LEU A 586 8.97 16.21 22.28
N ALA A 587 8.94 14.87 22.29
CA ALA A 587 9.70 14.07 23.24
C ALA A 587 11.23 14.30 23.09
N ILE A 588 11.74 14.31 21.87
CA ILE A 588 13.17 14.53 21.57
C ILE A 588 13.57 15.95 21.96
N GLY A 589 12.79 16.95 21.53
CA GLY A 589 13.06 18.36 21.83
C GLY A 589 13.02 18.65 23.33
N TYR A 590 12.02 18.10 24.01
CA TYR A 590 11.88 18.23 25.45
C TYR A 590 13.02 17.55 26.23
N TRP A 591 13.39 16.32 25.84
CA TRP A 591 14.52 15.60 26.43
C TRP A 591 15.84 16.37 26.28
N TYR A 592 16.11 16.88 25.08
CA TYR A 592 17.32 17.65 24.81
C TYR A 592 17.34 18.97 25.61
N PHE A 593 16.22 19.70 25.63
CA PHE A 593 16.07 20.93 26.40
C PHE A 593 16.33 20.70 27.89
N GLN A 594 15.71 19.68 28.47
CA GLN A 594 15.86 19.35 29.89
C GLN A 594 17.32 19.05 30.26
N ARG A 595 18.02 18.27 29.43
CA ARG A 595 19.44 17.93 29.66
C ARG A 595 20.36 19.16 29.61
N ARG A 596 20.02 20.17 28.81
CA ARG A 596 20.83 21.39 28.65
C ARG A 596 20.37 22.53 29.54
N SER A 597 19.16 22.47 30.07
CA SER A 597 18.54 23.55 30.81
C SER A 597 19.39 24.01 31.98
N GLY A 598 20.09 23.13 32.70
CA GLY A 598 20.97 23.46 33.83
C GLY A 598 22.08 24.44 33.47
N GLU A 599 22.65 24.32 32.27
CA GLU A 599 23.81 25.11 31.80
C GLU A 599 23.42 26.54 31.36
N PHE A 600 22.13 26.87 31.28
CA PHE A 600 21.68 28.16 30.73
C PHE A 600 22.11 29.35 31.59
N GLY A 601 22.16 29.21 32.92
CA GLY A 601 22.55 30.30 33.82
C GLY A 601 24.00 30.77 33.62
N GLU A 602 24.89 29.86 33.22
CA GLU A 602 26.33 30.14 33.01
C GLU A 602 26.63 30.69 31.60
N ARG A 603 25.79 30.38 30.60
CA ARG A 603 26.07 30.69 29.19
C ARG A 603 25.34 31.90 28.62
N LEU A 604 24.21 32.25 29.25
CA LEU A 604 23.52 33.52 29.02
C LEU A 604 24.29 34.64 29.69
#